data_AF-A0A7S0G2R0-F1
#
_entry.id   AF-A0A7S0G2R0-F1
#
_cell.length_a   1.000
_cell.length_b   1.000
_cell.length_c   1.000
_cell.angle_alpha   90.00
_cell.angle_beta   90.00
_cell.angle_gamma   90.00
#
_symmetry.space_group_name_H-M   'P 1'
#
loop_
_entity.id
_entity.type
_entity.pdbx_description
1 polymer ?
#
loop_
_entity_poly.entity_id
_entity_poly.type
_entity_poly.pdbx_seq_one_letter_code
_entity_poly.pdbx_strand_id
1 'polypeptide(L)'
;GQDDQVTRDLLRKVYQRAVKSPIQNLETFWREYEEFENKGSNPDFAKGILAELGSLNKSARAEFRARKYRRDGLVLNSVAFPPRGKPKEEEQSRLWKKYILGEASNPHELEASELSKRVIYAHE
;
A
#
# COMPACT_ATOMS: atom_id res chain seq x y z
N GLY A 1 -16.27 1.26 29.99
CA GLY A 1 -15.40 2.06 30.87
C GLY A 1 -14.51 2.97 30.03
N GLN A 2 -13.73 3.85 30.66
CA GLN A 2 -12.75 4.71 29.96
C GLN A 2 -11.79 3.91 29.08
N ASP A 3 -11.42 2.69 29.50
CA ASP A 3 -10.53 1.80 28.76
C ASP A 3 -11.13 1.27 27.45
N ASP A 4 -12.45 1.03 27.41
CA ASP A 4 -13.15 0.59 26.20
C ASP A 4 -13.16 1.69 25.15
N GLN A 5 -13.27 2.95 25.58
CA GLN A 5 -13.23 4.11 24.69
C GLN A 5 -11.84 4.31 24.10
N VAL A 6 -10.78 4.21 24.92
CA VAL A 6 -9.38 4.28 24.44
C VAL A 6 -9.07 3.17 23.43
N THR A 7 -9.50 1.94 23.74
CA THR A 7 -9.30 0.78 22.85
C THR A 7 -9.99 1.00 21.50
N ARG A 8 -11.22 1.52 21.53
CA ARG A 8 -11.98 1.85 20.32
C ARG A 8 -11.26 2.91 19.47
N ASP A 9 -10.71 3.94 20.08
CA ASP A 9 -10.03 5.01 19.36
C ASP A 9 -8.69 4.55 18.76
N LEU A 10 -7.97 3.66 19.44
CA LEU A 10 -6.79 3.00 18.88
C LEU A 10 -7.15 2.13 17.67
N LEU A 11 -8.21 1.32 17.79
CA LEU A 11 -8.68 0.48 16.69
C LEU A 11 -9.06 1.31 15.46
N ARG A 12 -9.77 2.43 15.68
CA ARG A 12 -10.10 3.38 14.60
C ARG A 12 -8.84 3.89 13.89
N LYS A 13 -7.82 4.33 14.64
CA LYS A 13 -6.55 4.82 14.06
C LYS A 13 -5.87 3.76 13.18
N VAL A 14 -5.89 2.50 13.62
CA VAL A 14 -5.30 1.39 12.86
C VAL A 14 -6.09 1.15 11.56
N TYR A 15 -7.42 1.07 11.62
CA TYR A 15 -8.24 0.92 10.42
C TYR A 15 -8.03 2.06 9.44
N GLN A 16 -8.09 3.30 9.90
CA GLN A 16 -7.90 4.49 9.05
C GLN A 16 -6.54 4.48 8.35
N ARG A 17 -5.48 4.00 9.02
CA ARG A 17 -4.17 3.81 8.40
C ARG A 17 -4.18 2.69 7.36
N ALA A 18 -4.82 1.56 7.68
CA ALA A 18 -4.86 0.41 6.78
C ALA A 18 -5.63 0.72 5.49
N VAL A 19 -6.83 1.31 5.59
CA VAL A 19 -7.72 1.52 4.43
C VAL A 19 -7.20 2.52 3.41
N LYS A 20 -6.27 3.41 3.78
CA LYS A 20 -5.60 4.35 2.88
C LYS A 20 -4.25 3.86 2.35
N SER A 21 -3.75 2.74 2.86
CA SER A 21 -2.44 2.21 2.48
C SER A 21 -2.61 1.16 1.36
N PRO A 22 -1.80 1.18 0.28
CA PRO A 22 -1.89 0.21 -0.82
C PRO A 22 -1.32 -1.16 -0.40
N ILE A 23 -2.07 -1.88 0.44
CA ILE A 23 -1.72 -3.19 1.01
C ILE A 23 -2.64 -4.30 0.52
N GLN A 24 -2.26 -5.55 0.77
CA GLN A 24 -3.14 -6.70 0.51
C GLN A 24 -4.41 -6.66 1.38
N ASN A 25 -5.47 -7.31 0.92
CA ASN A 25 -6.74 -7.48 1.65
C ASN A 25 -7.47 -6.16 2.00
N LEU A 26 -7.18 -5.07 1.28
CA LEU A 26 -7.83 -3.76 1.44
C LEU A 26 -9.36 -3.81 1.43
N GLU A 27 -9.96 -4.70 0.64
CA GLU A 27 -11.41 -4.84 0.52
C GLU A 27 -12.04 -5.41 1.80
N THR A 28 -11.36 -6.36 2.43
CA THR A 28 -11.75 -6.90 3.74
C THR A 28 -11.64 -5.83 4.82
N PHE A 29 -10.50 -5.12 4.90
CA PHE A 29 -10.31 -4.04 5.86
C PHE A 29 -11.33 -2.90 5.69
N TRP A 30 -11.68 -2.57 4.45
CA TRP A 30 -12.70 -1.56 4.17
C TRP A 30 -14.08 -1.98 4.70
N ARG A 31 -14.52 -3.21 4.38
CA ARG A 31 -15.80 -3.74 4.86
C ARG A 31 -15.87 -3.78 6.39
N GLU A 32 -14.81 -4.26 7.05
CA GLU A 32 -14.75 -4.30 8.51
C GLU A 32 -14.76 -2.89 9.13
N TYR A 33 -14.11 -1.93 8.49
CA TYR A 33 -14.13 -0.54 8.93
C TYR A 33 -15.51 0.12 8.76
N GLU A 34 -16.20 -0.14 7.65
CA GLU A 34 -17.59 0.28 7.44
C GLU A 34 -18.50 -0.27 8.54
N GLU A 35 -18.39 -1.55 8.87
CA GLU A 35 -19.14 -2.14 9.98
C GLU A 35 -18.77 -1.52 11.34
N PHE A 36 -17.49 -1.25 11.58
CA PHE A 36 -17.00 -0.65 12.83
C PHE A 36 -17.56 0.75 13.06
N GLU A 37 -17.57 1.61 12.04
CA GLU A 37 -18.12 2.97 12.16
C GLU A 37 -19.65 2.96 12.21
N ASN A 38 -20.32 2.06 11.49
CA ASN A 38 -21.79 1.93 11.53
C ASN A 38 -22.32 1.35 12.86
N LYS A 39 -21.52 0.57 13.59
CA LYS A 39 -21.79 0.16 14.99
C LYS A 39 -21.56 1.30 16.01
N GLY A 40 -21.20 2.50 15.53
CA GLY A 40 -21.01 3.71 16.31
C GLY A 40 -22.30 4.35 16.80
N SER A 41 -22.16 5.18 17.83
CA SER A 41 -23.26 5.96 18.41
C SER A 41 -23.60 7.23 17.60
N ASN A 42 -22.76 7.61 16.62
CA ASN A 42 -22.93 8.81 15.80
C ASN A 42 -22.98 8.46 14.30
N PRO A 43 -24.18 8.26 13.74
CA PRO A 43 -24.37 7.90 12.33
C PRO A 43 -23.93 8.98 11.34
N ASP A 44 -24.06 10.25 11.69
CA ASP A 44 -23.69 11.35 10.78
C ASP A 44 -22.16 11.49 10.67
N PHE A 45 -21.46 11.31 11.78
CA PHE A 45 -20.00 11.19 11.78
C PHE A 45 -19.54 10.01 10.92
N ALA A 46 -20.18 8.84 11.09
CA ALA A 46 -19.85 7.65 10.31
C ALA A 46 -20.02 7.88 8.80
N LYS A 47 -21.13 8.50 8.37
CA LYS A 47 -21.35 8.83 6.95
C LYS A 47 -20.27 9.77 6.40
N GLY A 48 -19.92 10.81 7.14
CA GLY A 48 -18.88 11.77 6.73
C GLY A 48 -17.53 11.10 6.54
N ILE A 49 -17.08 10.34 7.55
CA ILE A 49 -15.74 9.73 7.52
C ILE A 49 -15.63 8.59 6.50
N LEU A 50 -16.71 7.83 6.28
CA LEU A 50 -16.75 6.79 5.24
C LEU A 50 -16.75 7.39 3.82
N ALA A 51 -17.40 8.52 3.61
CA ALA A 51 -17.35 9.22 2.32
C ALA A 51 -15.94 9.73 2.00
N GLU A 52 -15.27 10.35 2.98
CA GLU A 52 -13.89 10.83 2.84
C GLU A 52 -12.92 9.67 2.54
N LEU A 53 -12.88 8.68 3.43
CA LEU A 53 -11.93 7.58 3.34
C LEU A 53 -12.24 6.60 2.20
N GLY A 54 -13.49 6.54 1.72
CA GLY A 54 -13.90 5.69 0.61
C GLY A 54 -13.21 6.07 -0.70
N SER A 55 -13.00 7.37 -0.94
CA SER A 55 -12.23 7.85 -2.09
C SER A 55 -10.76 7.42 -2.01
N LEU A 56 -10.14 7.60 -0.84
CA LEU A 56 -8.75 7.20 -0.57
C LEU A 56 -8.57 5.69 -0.65
N ASN A 57 -9.54 4.90 -0.19
CA ASN A 57 -9.51 3.44 -0.30
C ASN A 57 -9.52 2.98 -1.76
N LYS A 58 -10.36 3.58 -2.62
CA LYS A 58 -10.37 3.29 -4.05
C LYS A 58 -9.02 3.58 -4.70
N SER A 59 -8.43 4.74 -4.38
CA SER A 59 -7.09 5.11 -4.85
C SER A 59 -6.02 4.13 -4.34
N ALA A 60 -6.06 3.75 -3.07
CA ALA A 60 -5.13 2.77 -2.49
C ALA A 60 -5.23 1.40 -3.17
N ARG A 61 -6.45 0.93 -3.49
CA ARG A 61 -6.69 -0.32 -4.24
C ARG A 61 -6.18 -0.24 -5.68
N ALA A 62 -6.38 0.89 -6.34
CA ALA A 62 -5.84 1.12 -7.69
C ALA A 62 -4.31 1.08 -7.67
N GLU A 63 -3.68 1.78 -6.73
CA GLU A 63 -2.23 1.79 -6.58
C GLU A 63 -1.67 0.42 -6.18
N PHE A 64 -2.35 -0.35 -5.33
CA PHE A 64 -1.94 -1.73 -5.03
C PHE A 64 -1.91 -2.62 -6.28
N ARG A 65 -2.92 -2.50 -7.15
CA ARG A 65 -2.94 -3.23 -8.45
C ARG A 65 -1.83 -2.76 -9.37
N ALA A 66 -1.60 -1.45 -9.46
CA ALA A 66 -0.50 -0.88 -10.24
C ALA A 66 0.87 -1.36 -9.72
N ARG A 67 1.08 -1.43 -8.40
CA ARG A 67 2.29 -1.99 -7.78
C ARG A 67 2.52 -3.44 -8.16
N LYS A 68 1.48 -4.28 -8.12
CA LYS A 68 1.57 -5.67 -8.57
C LYS A 68 1.98 -5.75 -10.03
N TYR A 69 1.38 -4.93 -10.89
CA TYR A 69 1.72 -4.87 -12.31
C TYR A 69 3.17 -4.41 -12.55
N ARG A 70 3.66 -3.40 -11.81
CA ARG A 70 5.05 -2.92 -11.91
C ARG A 70 6.08 -3.99 -11.49
N ARG A 71 5.67 -4.91 -10.60
CA ARG A 71 6.51 -6.02 -10.12
C ARG A 71 6.27 -7.33 -10.87
N ASP A 72 5.46 -7.30 -11.93
CA ASP A 72 5.13 -8.51 -12.67
C ASP A 72 6.38 -9.11 -13.32
N GLY A 73 6.52 -10.43 -13.21
CA GLY A 73 7.70 -11.17 -13.68
C GLY A 73 8.98 -10.99 -12.84
N LEU A 74 9.02 -10.13 -11.82
CA LEU A 74 10.16 -10.03 -10.91
C LEU A 74 10.19 -11.23 -9.96
N VAL A 75 11.33 -11.90 -9.88
CA VAL A 75 11.58 -12.93 -8.88
C VAL A 75 12.01 -12.25 -7.57
N LEU A 76 11.04 -12.05 -6.67
CA LEU A 76 11.26 -11.39 -5.38
C LEU A 76 11.82 -12.31 -4.28
N ASN A 77 11.69 -13.64 -4.45
CA ASN A 77 12.06 -14.64 -3.46
C ASN A 77 13.34 -15.42 -3.85
N SER A 78 14.34 -14.74 -4.43
CA SER A 78 15.62 -15.36 -4.79
C SER A 78 16.72 -14.98 -3.81
N VAL A 79 17.62 -15.92 -3.55
CA VAL A 79 18.89 -15.62 -2.89
C VAL A 79 19.79 -14.89 -3.90
N ALA A 80 20.59 -13.94 -3.42
CA ALA A 80 21.61 -13.29 -4.24
C ALA A 80 22.71 -14.30 -4.62
N PHE A 81 23.04 -14.37 -5.91
CA PHE A 81 24.15 -15.18 -6.41
C PHE A 81 24.85 -14.43 -7.57
N PRO A 82 26.15 -14.68 -7.81
CA PRO A 82 26.89 -13.95 -8.84
C PRO A 82 26.33 -14.24 -10.24
N PRO A 83 26.37 -13.28 -11.18
CA PRO A 83 25.88 -13.49 -12.54
C PRO A 83 26.61 -14.65 -13.21
N ARG A 84 25.86 -15.60 -13.79
CA ARG A 84 26.39 -16.76 -14.53
C ARG A 84 26.16 -16.64 -16.03
N GLY A 85 25.64 -15.50 -16.49
CA GLY A 85 25.36 -15.24 -17.91
C GLY A 85 24.20 -16.07 -18.46
N LYS A 86 23.27 -16.52 -17.59
CA LYS A 86 22.09 -17.25 -18.08
C LYS A 86 21.07 -16.25 -18.65
N PRO A 87 20.37 -16.57 -19.75
CA PRO A 87 19.37 -15.67 -20.34
C PRO A 87 18.28 -15.22 -19.35
N LYS A 88 17.88 -16.10 -18.42
CA LYS A 88 16.93 -15.77 -17.35
C LYS A 88 17.46 -14.70 -16.39
N GLU A 89 18.77 -14.70 -16.12
CA GLU A 89 19.41 -13.73 -15.21
C GLU A 89 19.48 -12.34 -15.87
N GLU A 90 19.78 -12.30 -17.18
CA GLU A 90 19.77 -11.06 -17.96
C GLU A 90 18.36 -10.45 -18.03
N GLU A 91 17.35 -11.28 -18.25
CA GLU A 91 15.95 -10.82 -18.26
C GLU A 91 15.53 -10.28 -16.88
N GLN A 92 15.89 -10.96 -15.79
CA GLN A 92 15.64 -10.44 -14.44
C GLN A 92 16.37 -9.11 -14.20
N SER A 93 17.63 -8.99 -14.61
CA SER A 93 18.39 -7.72 -14.52
C SER A 93 17.70 -6.58 -15.27
N ARG A 94 17.17 -6.86 -16.47
CA ARG A 94 16.42 -5.89 -17.27
C ARG A 94 15.13 -5.46 -16.58
N LEU A 95 14.37 -6.41 -16.02
CA LEU A 95 13.12 -6.12 -15.30
C LEU A 95 13.40 -5.30 -14.02
N TRP A 96 14.42 -5.64 -13.25
CA TRP A 96 14.81 -4.88 -12.05
C TRP A 96 15.22 -3.45 -12.39
N LYS A 97 16.04 -3.25 -13.43
CA LYS A 97 16.40 -1.90 -13.91
C LYS A 97 15.17 -1.10 -14.32
N LYS A 98 14.24 -1.72 -15.06
CA LYS A 98 12.97 -1.09 -15.45
C LYS A 98 12.15 -0.68 -14.22
N TYR A 99 12.05 -1.54 -13.21
CA TYR A 99 11.33 -1.25 -11.98
C TYR A 99 11.93 -0.06 -11.22
N ILE A 100 13.24 -0.08 -10.98
CA ILE A 100 13.96 0.98 -10.25
C ILE A 100 13.83 2.33 -10.97
N LEU A 101 14.06 2.35 -12.30
CA LEU A 101 13.90 3.57 -13.10
C LEU A 101 12.46 4.10 -13.07
N GLY A 102 11.47 3.21 -13.08
CA GLY A 102 10.06 3.58 -12.99
C GLY A 102 9.66 4.15 -11.64
N GLU A 103 10.26 3.69 -10.54
CA GLU A 103 10.02 4.30 -9.22
C GLU A 103 10.77 5.65 -9.10
N ALA A 104 11.97 5.76 -9.68
CA ALA A 104 12.75 7.00 -9.71
C ALA A 104 12.11 8.11 -10.56
N SER A 105 11.28 7.76 -11.56
CA SER A 105 10.57 8.73 -12.39
C SER A 105 9.43 9.46 -11.65
N ASN A 106 9.21 9.13 -10.37
CA ASN A 106 8.23 9.75 -9.48
C ASN A 106 6.81 9.89 -10.06
N PRO A 107 6.16 8.79 -10.50
CA PRO A 107 4.84 8.84 -11.14
C PRO A 107 3.70 9.34 -10.24
N HIS A 108 3.96 9.54 -8.94
CA HIS A 108 2.98 10.02 -7.97
C HIS A 108 3.33 11.41 -7.42
N GLU A 109 4.30 12.09 -8.04
CA GLU A 109 4.72 13.44 -7.65
C GLU A 109 4.99 13.55 -6.14
N LEU A 110 5.62 12.51 -5.58
CA LEU A 110 5.98 12.46 -4.17
C LEU A 110 7.01 13.54 -3.86
N GLU A 111 6.94 14.05 -2.64
CA GLU A 111 7.95 14.94 -2.08
C GLU A 111 9.32 14.25 -2.03
N ALA A 112 10.40 15.03 -2.12
CA ALA A 112 11.77 14.51 -2.26
C ALA A 112 12.14 13.49 -1.16
N SER A 113 11.73 13.73 0.09
CA SER A 113 12.02 12.83 1.21
C SER A 113 11.28 11.49 1.12
N GLU A 114 10.07 11.47 0.56
CA GLU A 114 9.27 10.26 0.39
C GLU A 114 9.71 9.49 -0.86
N LEU A 115 10.02 10.20 -1.95
CA LEU A 115 10.60 9.63 -3.15
C LEU A 115 11.93 8.92 -2.82
N SER A 116 12.81 9.56 -2.05
CA SER A 116 14.09 8.99 -1.64
C SER A 116 13.89 7.66 -0.90
N LYS A 117 13.01 7.62 0.11
CA LYS A 117 12.68 6.37 0.84
C LYS A 117 12.16 5.28 -0.09
N ARG A 118 11.33 5.65 -1.08
CA ARG A 118 10.72 4.71 -2.02
C ARG A 118 11.73 4.12 -3.00
N VAL A 119 12.67 4.94 -3.49
CA VAL A 119 13.76 4.47 -4.37
C VAL A 119 14.74 3.61 -3.60
N ILE A 120 15.12 3.98 -2.37
CA ILE A 120 15.97 3.15 -1.49
C ILE A 120 15.33 1.78 -1.29
N TYR A 121 14.05 1.73 -0.94
CA TYR A 121 13.32 0.47 -0.77
C TYR A 121 13.27 -0.39 -2.05
N ALA A 122 13.36 0.20 -3.25
CA ALA A 122 13.40 -0.55 -4.50
C ALA A 122 14.78 -1.20 -4.79
N HIS A 123 15.82 -0.80 -4.07
CA HIS A 123 17.17 -1.36 -4.14
C HIS A 123 17.45 -2.44 -3.08
N GLU A 124 16.60 -2.55 -2.06
CA GLU A 124 16.66 -3.56 -0.99
C GLU A 124 15.90 -4.84 -1.37
#